data_AF-A0A6I4MXW9-F1
#
_entry.id   AF-A0A6I4MXW9-F1
#
_cell.length_a   1.000
_cell.length_b   1.000
_cell.length_c   1.000
_cell.angle_alpha   90.00
_cell.angle_beta   90.00
_cell.angle_gamma   90.00
#
_symmetry.space_group_name_H-M   'P 1'
#
loop_
_entity.id
_entity.type
_entity.pdbx_description
1 polymer ?
#
loop_
_entity_poly.entity_id
_entity_poly.type
_entity_poly.pdbx_seq_one_letter_code
_entity_poly.pdbx_strand_id
1 'polypeptide(L)'
;MSKQLEISALMRRAEVFWARTDRTATCWLWHPPLDREGYGKFSVSKVQFYAHRYAYLITVGPIPDGMHLDHVCHTRDAQCAGGRGCLHRRCVNPDHLEVVTPGENALRSNSPFAIAARRTHCPQGHPYDEANTIRRQGSRVCRTCERAKGERRRDQGRALRAQREALRRIENPPPAVGQIWQDTDPRSHGRTVRIVEVSDTHALIELHERLGNETPGRRTRVRLHRFRPRRGYRYLGTN
;
A
#
# COMPACT_ATOMS: atom_id res chain seq x y z
N MET A 1 -29.80 13.41 -32.27
CA MET A 1 -30.73 14.57 -32.33
C MET A 1 -30.33 15.61 -31.28
N SER A 2 -29.21 16.31 -31.48
CA SER A 2 -28.86 17.43 -30.61
C SER A 2 -29.45 18.69 -31.22
N LYS A 3 -30.46 19.26 -30.56
CA LYS A 3 -30.98 20.58 -30.89
C LYS A 3 -29.85 21.56 -30.65
N GLN A 4 -29.24 22.05 -31.72
CA GLN A 4 -28.59 23.36 -31.71
C GLN A 4 -29.68 24.33 -31.22
N LEU A 5 -29.68 24.63 -29.92
CA LEU A 5 -30.40 25.79 -29.43
C LEU A 5 -29.73 26.96 -30.15
N GLU A 6 -30.45 27.53 -31.12
CA GLU A 6 -30.12 28.79 -31.76
C GLU A 6 -29.49 29.73 -30.72
N ILE A 7 -28.24 30.18 -30.96
CA ILE A 7 -27.50 31.04 -30.02
C ILE A 7 -28.36 32.27 -29.64
N SER A 8 -29.18 32.74 -30.58
CA SER A 8 -30.18 33.80 -30.38
C SER A 8 -31.15 33.50 -29.22
N ALA A 9 -31.60 32.25 -29.04
CA ALA A 9 -32.49 31.85 -27.95
C ALA A 9 -31.78 31.81 -26.59
N LEU A 10 -30.49 31.47 -26.58
CA LEU A 10 -29.66 31.49 -25.35
C LEU A 10 -29.35 32.92 -24.91
N MET A 11 -29.09 33.82 -25.86
CA MET A 11 -28.78 35.23 -25.60
C MET A 11 -29.94 35.99 -24.95
N ARG A 12 -31.20 35.56 -25.13
CA ARG A 12 -32.39 36.21 -24.54
C ARG A 12 -32.36 36.37 -23.02
N ARG A 13 -31.52 35.59 -22.34
CA ARG A 13 -31.37 35.60 -20.87
C ARG A 13 -30.00 36.10 -20.38
N ALA A 14 -29.15 36.59 -21.28
CA ALA A 14 -27.80 37.04 -20.96
C ALA A 14 -27.80 38.24 -20.00
N GLU A 15 -28.67 39.22 -20.21
CA GLU A 15 -28.77 40.40 -19.33
C GLU A 15 -29.08 39.99 -17.88
N VAL A 16 -30.10 39.14 -17.68
CA VAL A 16 -30.47 38.63 -16.36
C VAL A 16 -29.35 37.76 -15.75
N PHE A 17 -28.61 37.04 -16.57
CA PHE A 17 -27.46 36.26 -16.13
C PHE A 17 -26.36 37.17 -15.57
N TRP A 18 -25.95 38.19 -16.35
CA TRP A 18 -24.89 39.11 -15.94
C TRP A 18 -25.29 40.00 -14.76
N ALA A 19 -26.56 40.38 -14.65
CA ALA A 19 -27.08 41.11 -13.49
C ALA A 19 -26.99 40.31 -12.17
N ARG A 20 -26.92 38.97 -12.24
CA ARG A 20 -26.77 38.08 -11.08
C ARG A 20 -25.32 37.67 -10.81
N THR A 21 -24.37 38.25 -11.53
CA THR A 21 -22.95 37.91 -11.42
C THR A 21 -22.21 39.07 -10.79
N ASP A 22 -21.54 38.82 -9.67
CA ASP A 22 -20.63 39.80 -9.07
C ASP A 22 -19.29 39.77 -9.82
N ARG A 23 -19.05 40.76 -10.67
CA ARG A 23 -17.87 40.84 -11.54
C ARG A 23 -16.79 41.65 -10.86
N THR A 24 -15.88 40.96 -10.18
CA THR A 24 -14.67 41.56 -9.63
C THR A 24 -13.53 41.60 -10.66
N ALA A 25 -12.41 42.23 -10.31
CA ALA A 25 -11.20 42.26 -11.15
C ALA A 25 -10.56 40.86 -11.35
N THR A 26 -10.89 39.88 -10.49
CA THR A 26 -10.36 38.52 -10.58
C THR A 26 -11.45 37.55 -11.04
N CYS A 27 -12.27 37.05 -10.12
CA CYS A 27 -13.32 36.10 -10.41
C CYS A 27 -14.68 36.79 -10.57
N TRP A 28 -15.49 36.28 -11.50
CA TRP A 28 -16.88 36.70 -11.66
C TRP A 28 -17.78 35.71 -10.94
N LEU A 29 -18.24 36.06 -9.75
CA LEU A 29 -18.89 35.12 -8.83
C LEU A 29 -20.39 35.03 -9.10
N TRP A 30 -20.85 33.81 -9.36
CA TRP A 30 -22.27 33.49 -9.48
C TRP A 30 -22.94 33.40 -8.11
N HIS A 31 -24.04 34.13 -7.93
CA HIS A 31 -24.88 33.99 -6.75
C HIS A 31 -25.82 32.77 -6.85
N PRO A 32 -26.24 32.17 -5.71
CA PRO A 32 -27.12 30.99 -5.69
C PRO A 32 -28.31 31.11 -6.64
N PRO A 33 -28.85 30.01 -7.20
CA PRO A 33 -28.69 28.64 -6.70
C PRO A 33 -27.37 28.00 -7.10
N LEU A 34 -26.84 27.23 -6.14
CA LEU A 34 -25.68 26.36 -6.32
C LEU A 34 -26.14 24.91 -6.19
N ASP A 35 -25.42 23.98 -6.81
CA ASP A 35 -25.60 22.56 -6.54
C ASP A 35 -24.90 22.12 -5.25
N ARG A 36 -25.01 20.82 -4.93
CA ARG A 36 -24.38 20.23 -3.74
C ARG A 36 -22.85 20.30 -3.78
N GLU A 37 -22.26 20.45 -4.96
CA GLU A 37 -20.82 20.54 -5.18
C GLU A 37 -20.31 22.00 -5.24
N GLY A 38 -21.21 22.98 -5.10
CA GLY A 38 -20.90 24.41 -5.07
C GLY A 38 -20.91 25.09 -6.45
N TYR A 39 -21.35 24.41 -7.51
CA TYR A 39 -21.43 24.97 -8.86
C TYR A 39 -22.72 25.75 -9.08
N GLY A 40 -22.58 26.93 -9.71
CA GLY A 40 -23.72 27.75 -10.11
C GLY A 40 -24.62 27.06 -11.13
N LYS A 41 -25.94 27.26 -11.00
CA LYS A 41 -26.95 26.78 -11.94
C LYS A 41 -27.76 27.94 -12.50
N PHE A 42 -28.06 27.87 -13.80
CA PHE A 42 -28.88 28.85 -14.49
C PHE A 42 -29.82 28.18 -15.50
N SER A 43 -31.08 28.60 -15.54
CA SER A 43 -32.10 27.97 -16.41
C SER A 43 -32.56 28.92 -17.51
N VAL A 44 -32.54 28.43 -18.74
CA VAL A 44 -33.03 29.13 -19.95
C VAL A 44 -34.06 28.24 -20.63
N SER A 45 -35.29 28.73 -20.80
CA SER A 45 -36.37 28.04 -21.52
C SER A 45 -36.54 26.56 -21.10
N LYS A 46 -36.61 26.32 -19.77
CA LYS A 46 -36.72 25.00 -19.11
C LYS A 46 -35.47 24.11 -19.18
N VAL A 47 -34.40 24.53 -19.85
CA VAL A 47 -33.11 23.84 -19.85
C VAL A 47 -32.23 24.43 -18.75
N GLN A 48 -31.71 23.57 -17.87
CA GLN A 48 -30.79 23.97 -16.81
C GLN A 48 -29.34 23.79 -17.27
N PHE A 49 -28.54 24.84 -17.14
CA PHE A 49 -27.11 24.86 -17.42
C PHE A 49 -26.33 25.03 -16.12
N TYR A 50 -25.08 24.54 -16.12
CA TYR A 50 -24.09 25.07 -15.20
C TYR A 50 -23.77 26.52 -15.62
N ALA A 51 -23.73 27.43 -14.64
CA ALA A 51 -23.60 28.86 -14.90
C ALA A 51 -22.33 29.19 -15.71
N HIS A 52 -21.20 28.56 -15.39
CA HIS A 52 -19.95 28.75 -16.12
C HIS A 52 -20.01 28.23 -17.57
N ARG A 53 -20.71 27.11 -17.82
CA ARG A 53 -20.92 26.59 -19.19
C ARG A 53 -21.82 27.50 -20.00
N TYR A 54 -22.86 28.07 -19.37
CA TYR A 54 -23.72 29.05 -20.02
C TYR A 54 -22.92 30.32 -20.37
N ALA A 55 -22.14 30.86 -19.43
CA ALA A 55 -21.27 32.01 -19.67
C ALA A 55 -20.31 31.77 -20.83
N TYR A 56 -19.61 30.63 -20.83
CA TYR A 56 -18.71 30.24 -21.92
C TYR A 56 -19.44 30.15 -23.26
N LEU A 57 -20.62 29.52 -23.28
CA LEU A 57 -21.41 29.35 -24.49
C LEU A 57 -21.86 30.67 -25.14
N ILE A 58 -22.22 31.67 -24.33
CA ILE A 58 -22.69 32.97 -24.83
C ILE A 58 -21.56 33.99 -25.08
N THR A 59 -20.32 33.69 -24.70
CA THR A 59 -19.18 34.61 -24.86
C THR A 59 -18.13 34.09 -25.83
N VAL A 60 -17.84 32.78 -25.76
CA VAL A 60 -16.82 32.12 -26.57
C VAL A 60 -17.48 31.22 -27.63
N GLY A 61 -18.49 30.44 -27.24
CA GLY A 61 -19.22 29.56 -28.13
C GLY A 61 -19.31 28.10 -27.65
N PRO A 62 -19.67 27.16 -28.54
CA PRO A 62 -19.94 25.79 -28.15
C PRO A 62 -18.69 25.09 -27.56
N ILE A 63 -18.91 24.33 -26.49
CA ILE A 63 -17.90 23.44 -25.92
C ILE A 63 -17.82 22.21 -26.82
N PRO A 64 -16.64 21.81 -27.32
CA PRO A 64 -16.51 20.65 -28.18
C PRO A 64 -17.06 19.37 -27.55
N ASP A 65 -17.60 18.47 -28.37
CA ASP A 65 -18.16 17.21 -27.90
C ASP A 65 -17.13 16.39 -27.13
N GLY A 66 -17.53 15.86 -25.98
CA GLY A 66 -16.66 15.09 -25.09
C GLY A 66 -15.68 15.93 -24.25
N MET A 67 -15.63 17.25 -24.40
CA MET A 67 -14.76 18.13 -23.61
C MET A 67 -15.44 18.71 -22.36
N HIS A 68 -14.63 18.99 -21.35
CA HIS A 68 -15.02 19.64 -20.10
C HIS A 68 -14.48 21.08 -20.05
N LEU A 69 -15.05 21.90 -19.17
CA LEU A 69 -14.48 23.18 -18.79
C LEU A 69 -13.86 23.02 -17.40
N ASP A 70 -12.57 23.33 -17.29
CA ASP A 70 -11.82 23.36 -16.03
C ASP A 70 -11.62 24.81 -15.58
N HIS A 71 -11.82 25.03 -14.28
CA HIS A 71 -11.67 26.35 -13.66
C HIS A 71 -10.18 26.56 -13.32
N VAL A 72 -9.43 27.19 -14.23
CA VAL A 72 -7.99 27.45 -14.01
C VAL A 72 -7.71 28.37 -12.83
N CYS A 73 -8.70 29.15 -12.39
CA CYS A 73 -8.61 29.93 -11.16
C CYS A 73 -8.44 29.06 -9.89
N HIS A 74 -8.85 27.79 -9.91
CA HIS A 74 -8.51 26.84 -8.83
C HIS A 74 -7.01 26.57 -8.76
N THR A 75 -6.36 26.39 -9.91
CA THR A 75 -4.95 26.03 -9.99
C THR A 75 -4.04 27.23 -9.79
N ARG A 76 -4.49 28.43 -10.22
CA ARG A 76 -3.74 29.68 -10.09
C ARG A 76 -3.78 30.27 -8.69
N ASP A 77 -4.83 30.01 -7.91
CA ASP A 77 -4.90 30.45 -6.52
C ASP A 77 -4.30 29.42 -5.55
N ALA A 78 -3.11 29.73 -5.02
CA ALA A 78 -2.43 28.89 -4.03
C ALA A 78 -3.19 28.75 -2.70
N GLN A 79 -4.12 29.66 -2.39
CA GLN A 79 -4.93 29.63 -1.18
C GLN A 79 -6.24 28.86 -1.37
N CYS A 80 -6.53 28.41 -2.58
CA CYS A 80 -7.74 27.67 -2.88
C CYS A 80 -7.70 26.28 -2.22
N ALA A 81 -8.39 26.14 -1.08
CA ALA A 81 -8.58 24.85 -0.40
C ALA A 81 -9.34 23.81 -1.26
N GLY A 82 -10.00 24.24 -2.34
CA GLY A 82 -10.83 23.39 -3.18
C GLY A 82 -12.10 22.92 -2.46
N GLY A 83 -12.68 21.82 -2.94
CA GLY A 83 -13.90 21.25 -2.36
C GLY A 83 -15.15 22.14 -2.51
N ARG A 84 -16.24 21.75 -1.84
CA ARG A 84 -17.59 22.35 -2.00
C ARG A 84 -17.70 23.81 -1.56
N GLY A 85 -16.85 24.24 -0.64
CA GLY A 85 -16.82 25.61 -0.13
C GLY A 85 -16.06 26.59 -1.03
N CYS A 86 -15.38 26.10 -2.08
CA CYS A 86 -14.53 26.95 -2.89
C CYS A 86 -15.32 27.93 -3.76
N LEU A 87 -15.01 29.22 -3.62
CA LEU A 87 -15.63 30.30 -4.40
C LEU A 87 -15.30 30.21 -5.90
N HIS A 88 -14.14 29.65 -6.28
CA HIS A 88 -13.76 29.48 -7.68
C HIS A 88 -14.74 28.60 -8.48
N ARG A 89 -15.45 27.67 -7.83
CA ARG A 89 -16.51 26.85 -8.47
C ARG A 89 -17.72 27.69 -8.93
N ARG A 90 -17.87 28.87 -8.34
CA ARG A 90 -18.90 29.86 -8.68
C ARG A 90 -18.42 30.84 -9.75
N CYS A 91 -17.15 30.79 -10.15
CA CYS A 91 -16.61 31.68 -11.17
C CYS A 91 -17.25 31.37 -12.53
N VAL A 92 -17.73 32.42 -13.21
CA VAL A 92 -18.30 32.33 -14.56
C VAL A 92 -17.51 33.16 -15.58
N ASN A 93 -16.34 33.68 -15.20
CA ASN A 93 -15.45 34.40 -16.11
C ASN A 93 -14.91 33.42 -17.19
N PRO A 94 -15.20 33.64 -18.48
CA PRO A 94 -14.71 32.78 -19.56
C PRO A 94 -13.18 32.67 -19.61
N ASP A 95 -12.45 33.73 -19.25
CA ASP A 95 -10.97 33.73 -19.24
C ASP A 95 -10.38 32.85 -18.11
N HIS A 96 -11.24 32.43 -17.18
CA HIS A 96 -10.91 31.48 -16.11
C HIS A 96 -11.39 30.05 -16.42
N LEU A 97 -11.82 29.78 -17.64
CA LEU A 97 -12.27 28.46 -18.10
C LEU A 97 -11.36 27.97 -19.22
N GLU A 98 -10.88 26.74 -19.08
CA GLU A 98 -10.08 26.07 -20.09
C GLU A 98 -10.83 24.83 -20.60
N VAL A 99 -10.91 24.67 -21.91
CA VAL A 99 -11.45 23.45 -22.51
C VAL A 99 -10.41 22.34 -22.37
N VAL A 100 -10.77 21.28 -21.64
CA VAL A 100 -9.88 20.16 -21.35
C VAL A 100 -10.58 18.84 -21.58
N THR A 101 -9.79 17.77 -21.74
CA THR A 101 -10.33 16.42 -21.74
C THR A 101 -10.82 16.01 -20.35
N PRO A 102 -11.74 15.03 -20.25
CA PRO A 102 -12.17 14.49 -18.96
C PRO A 102 -11.01 13.94 -18.12
N GLY A 103 -9.99 13.36 -18.77
CA GLY A 103 -8.80 12.82 -18.13
C GLY A 103 -7.92 13.90 -17.50
N GLU A 104 -7.67 15.01 -18.22
CA GLU A 104 -6.92 16.16 -17.70
C GLU A 104 -7.65 16.81 -16.52
N ASN A 105 -8.96 17.05 -16.64
CA ASN A 105 -9.78 17.58 -15.55
C ASN A 105 -9.72 16.69 -14.30
N ALA A 106 -9.82 15.36 -14.48
CA ALA A 106 -9.70 14.42 -13.38
C ALA A 106 -8.29 14.44 -12.75
N LEU A 107 -7.24 14.51 -13.57
CA LEU A 107 -5.85 14.61 -13.11
C LEU A 107 -5.52 15.94 -12.43
N ARG A 108 -6.25 17.02 -12.72
CA ARG A 108 -6.13 18.33 -12.04
C ARG A 108 -6.92 18.41 -10.73
N SER A 109 -7.87 17.51 -10.49
CA SER A 109 -8.65 17.46 -9.24
C SER A 109 -7.82 17.24 -7.96
N ASN A 110 -8.40 17.52 -6.80
CA ASN A 110 -7.81 17.20 -5.48
C ASN A 110 -8.18 15.79 -4.99
N SER A 111 -8.58 14.88 -5.87
CA SER A 111 -8.85 13.49 -5.48
C SER A 111 -7.54 12.80 -5.03
N PRO A 112 -7.61 11.86 -4.05
CA PRO A 112 -6.42 11.11 -3.63
C PRO A 112 -5.71 10.41 -4.79
N PHE A 113 -6.46 9.93 -5.78
CA PHE A 113 -5.94 9.29 -6.98
C PHE A 113 -5.18 10.28 -7.89
N ALA A 114 -5.72 11.48 -8.12
CA ALA A 114 -5.05 12.52 -8.90
C ALA A 114 -3.78 13.01 -8.20
N ILE A 115 -3.85 13.26 -6.88
CA ILE A 115 -2.68 13.60 -6.07
C ILE A 115 -1.62 12.50 -6.20
N ALA A 116 -2.01 11.23 -6.02
CA ALA A 116 -1.10 10.10 -6.15
C ALA A 116 -0.53 9.94 -7.56
N ALA A 117 -1.28 10.28 -8.62
CA ALA A 117 -0.83 10.23 -10.01
C ALA A 117 0.18 11.33 -10.34
N ARG A 118 -0.03 12.56 -9.82
CA ARG A 118 0.87 13.71 -10.04
C ARG A 118 2.18 13.64 -9.27
N ARG A 119 2.27 12.80 -8.22
CA ARG A 119 3.51 12.64 -7.45
C ARG A 119 4.67 12.25 -8.36
N THR A 120 5.76 13.01 -8.27
CA THR A 120 7.02 12.75 -8.99
C THR A 120 7.96 11.87 -8.18
N HIS A 121 7.73 11.72 -6.88
CA HIS A 121 8.55 10.91 -5.97
C HIS A 121 7.69 10.00 -5.11
N CYS A 122 8.24 8.85 -4.73
CA CYS A 122 7.62 7.94 -3.76
C CYS A 122 7.71 8.52 -2.33
N PRO A 123 6.98 7.96 -1.34
CA PRO A 123 7.03 8.43 0.05
C PRO A 123 8.41 8.35 0.73
N GLN A 124 9.39 7.71 0.10
CA GLN A 124 10.79 7.64 0.57
C GLN A 124 11.71 8.59 -0.21
N GLY A 125 11.17 9.46 -1.05
CA GLY A 125 11.94 10.45 -1.81
C GLY A 125 12.58 9.94 -3.10
N HIS A 126 12.43 8.66 -3.47
CA HIS A 126 12.94 8.17 -4.77
C HIS A 126 12.07 8.64 -5.95
N PRO A 127 12.67 9.01 -7.09
CA PRO A 127 11.93 9.52 -8.26
C PRO A 127 11.07 8.44 -8.93
N TYR A 128 9.94 8.83 -9.50
CA TYR A 128 9.13 8.00 -10.39
C TYR A 128 9.53 8.26 -11.86
N ASP A 129 10.73 7.81 -12.23
CA ASP A 129 11.23 7.79 -13.62
C ASP A 129 11.08 6.39 -14.25
N GLU A 130 11.52 6.21 -15.50
CA GLU A 130 11.45 4.93 -16.21
C GLU A 130 12.27 3.82 -15.53
N ALA A 131 13.42 4.18 -14.95
CA ALA A 131 14.32 3.23 -14.30
C ALA A 131 13.77 2.74 -12.95
N ASN A 132 13.05 3.59 -12.22
CA ASN A 132 12.63 3.36 -10.85
C ASN A 132 11.11 3.14 -10.68
N THR A 133 10.32 3.28 -11.74
CA THR A 133 8.88 3.03 -11.71
C THR A 133 8.53 1.65 -12.26
N ILE A 134 7.71 0.91 -11.53
CA ILE A 134 7.08 -0.33 -12.00
C ILE A 134 5.57 -0.18 -11.83
N ARG A 135 4.79 -0.67 -12.79
CA ARG A 135 3.32 -0.76 -12.65
C ARG A 135 2.92 -2.14 -12.15
N ARG A 136 2.17 -2.21 -11.03
CA ARG A 136 1.60 -3.46 -10.50
C ARG A 136 0.17 -3.20 -10.03
N GLN A 137 -0.78 -4.03 -10.48
CA GLN A 137 -2.20 -3.94 -10.11
C GLN A 137 -2.74 -2.49 -10.21
N GLY A 138 -2.43 -1.81 -11.33
CA GLY A 138 -2.84 -0.43 -11.57
C GLY A 138 -2.08 0.66 -10.80
N SER A 139 -1.17 0.31 -9.88
CA SER A 139 -0.42 1.26 -9.05
C SER A 139 1.06 1.38 -9.44
N ARG A 140 1.66 2.54 -9.17
CA ARG A 140 3.12 2.75 -9.30
C ARG A 140 3.83 2.21 -8.06
N VAL A 141 4.81 1.35 -8.27
CA VAL A 141 5.70 0.79 -7.26
C VAL A 141 7.11 1.31 -7.50
N CYS A 142 7.77 1.76 -6.44
CA CYS A 142 9.15 2.23 -6.49
C CYS A 142 10.12 1.03 -6.43
N ARG A 143 10.95 0.88 -7.46
CA ARG A 143 11.89 -0.25 -7.62
C ARG A 143 12.95 -0.25 -6.51
N THR A 144 13.44 0.91 -6.10
CA THR A 144 14.39 1.04 -4.99
C THR A 144 13.76 0.61 -3.66
N CYS A 145 12.53 1.06 -3.37
CA CYS A 145 11.81 0.63 -2.16
C CYS A 145 11.57 -0.88 -2.14
N GLU A 146 11.22 -1.47 -3.28
CA GLU A 146 10.96 -2.91 -3.39
C GLU A 146 12.24 -3.73 -3.19
N ARG A 147 13.38 -3.27 -3.73
CA ARG A 147 14.70 -3.88 -3.48
C ARG A 147 15.06 -3.86 -2.01
N ALA A 148 14.97 -2.70 -1.36
CA ALA A 148 15.26 -2.55 0.07
C ALA A 148 14.33 -3.42 0.94
N LYS A 149 13.05 -3.54 0.57
CA LYS A 149 12.11 -4.45 1.25
C LYS A 149 12.51 -5.91 1.06
N GLY A 150 12.96 -6.29 -0.13
CA GLY A 150 13.47 -7.63 -0.43
C GLY A 150 14.72 -7.98 0.39
N GLU A 151 15.65 -7.05 0.52
CA GLU A 151 16.86 -7.19 1.36
C GLU A 151 16.49 -7.43 2.82
N ARG A 152 15.67 -6.54 3.41
CA ARG A 152 15.19 -6.70 4.79
C ARG A 152 14.55 -8.06 5.04
N ARG A 153 13.72 -8.54 4.10
CA ARG A 153 13.08 -9.87 4.20
C ARG A 153 14.10 -11.01 4.18
N ARG A 154 15.11 -10.92 3.31
CA ARG A 154 16.19 -11.93 3.26
C ARG A 154 16.99 -11.95 4.55
N ASP A 155 17.31 -10.78 5.10
CA ASP A 155 18.09 -10.63 6.32
C ASP A 155 17.34 -11.18 7.54
N GLN A 156 16.06 -10.83 7.69
CA GLN A 156 15.17 -11.40 8.69
C GLN A 156 15.07 -12.93 8.56
N GLY A 157 14.95 -13.44 7.31
CA GLY A 157 14.92 -14.87 7.05
C GLY A 157 16.22 -15.59 7.43
N ARG A 158 17.39 -14.96 7.22
CA ARG A 158 18.70 -15.48 7.67
C ARG A 158 18.78 -15.50 9.20
N ALA A 159 18.41 -14.41 9.85
CA ALA A 159 18.43 -14.30 11.31
C ALA A 159 17.51 -15.34 11.98
N LEU A 160 16.29 -15.52 11.47
CA LEU A 160 15.34 -16.50 12.00
C LEU A 160 15.85 -17.94 11.83
N ARG A 161 16.50 -18.27 10.72
CA ARG A 161 17.11 -19.59 10.52
C ARG A 161 18.25 -19.84 11.51
N ALA A 162 19.14 -18.86 11.69
CA ALA A 162 20.23 -18.95 12.66
C ALA A 162 19.71 -19.11 14.09
N GLN A 163 18.68 -18.34 14.48
CA GLN A 163 18.04 -18.45 15.79
C GLN A 163 17.42 -19.85 15.99
N ARG A 164 16.71 -20.38 15.00
CA ARG A 164 16.15 -21.74 15.05
C ARG A 164 17.24 -22.81 15.15
N GLU A 165 18.34 -22.66 14.43
CA GLU A 165 19.46 -23.58 14.53
C GLU A 165 20.12 -23.52 15.92
N ALA A 166 20.32 -22.32 16.49
CA ALA A 166 20.85 -22.14 17.83
C ALA A 166 19.95 -22.78 18.90
N LEU A 167 18.64 -22.53 18.84
CA LEU A 167 17.67 -23.18 19.73
C LEU A 167 17.72 -24.71 19.60
N ARG A 168 17.76 -25.23 18.36
CA ARG A 168 17.89 -26.67 18.11
C ARG A 168 19.17 -27.24 18.72
N ARG A 169 20.30 -26.52 18.69
CA ARG A 169 21.56 -26.95 19.31
C ARG A 169 21.51 -26.95 20.84
N ILE A 170 20.69 -26.09 21.46
CA ILE A 170 20.47 -26.09 22.91
C ILE A 170 19.54 -27.24 23.31
N GLU A 171 18.41 -27.42 22.61
CA GLU A 171 17.44 -28.48 22.90
C GLU A 171 17.97 -29.89 22.60
N ASN A 172 18.89 -30.02 21.65
CA ASN A 172 19.47 -31.28 21.24
C ASN A 172 20.93 -31.10 20.80
N PRO A 173 21.85 -30.91 21.75
CA PRO A 173 23.26 -30.67 21.49
C PRO A 173 23.92 -31.88 20.81
N PRO A 174 25.10 -31.70 20.19
CA PRO A 174 25.91 -32.82 19.75
C PRO A 174 26.16 -33.81 20.90
N PRO A 175 26.07 -35.13 20.65
CA PRO A 175 26.35 -36.15 21.65
C PRO A 175 27.76 -35.99 22.23
N ALA A 176 27.86 -35.89 23.55
CA ALA A 176 29.12 -35.75 24.28
C ALA A 176 29.11 -36.63 25.54
N VAL A 177 30.30 -37.00 26.02
CA VAL A 177 30.48 -37.78 27.25
C VAL A 177 29.83 -37.06 28.44
N GLY A 178 29.17 -37.82 29.31
CA GLY A 178 28.47 -37.32 30.50
C GLY A 178 27.03 -36.84 30.24
N GLN A 179 26.61 -36.68 28.99
CA GLN A 179 25.24 -36.31 28.66
C GLN A 179 24.26 -37.47 28.89
N ILE A 180 23.06 -37.12 29.35
CA ILE A 180 21.93 -38.02 29.57
C ILE A 180 20.89 -37.82 28.47
N TRP A 181 20.41 -38.94 27.93
CA TRP A 181 19.52 -38.98 26.79
C TRP A 181 18.38 -39.98 27.03
N GLN A 182 17.18 -39.69 26.55
CA GLN A 182 16.00 -40.54 26.64
C GLN A 182 15.72 -41.23 25.32
N ASP A 183 15.56 -42.54 25.32
CA ASP A 183 15.11 -43.29 24.15
C ASP A 183 13.65 -42.92 23.85
N THR A 184 13.38 -42.54 22.61
CA THR A 184 12.04 -42.17 22.12
C THR A 184 11.39 -43.29 21.32
N ASP A 185 12.05 -44.44 21.15
CA ASP A 185 11.45 -45.63 20.53
C ASP A 185 10.23 -46.08 21.36
N PRO A 186 9.04 -46.24 20.74
CA PRO A 186 7.85 -46.71 21.43
C PRO A 186 8.03 -48.05 22.16
N ARG A 187 8.94 -48.92 21.69
CA ARG A 187 9.25 -50.22 22.30
C ARG A 187 10.17 -50.13 23.52
N SER A 188 10.73 -48.98 23.80
CA SER A 188 11.67 -48.74 24.91
C SER A 188 11.35 -47.43 25.63
N HIS A 189 10.07 -47.06 25.64
CA HIS A 189 9.58 -45.78 26.15
C HIS A 189 10.01 -45.56 27.61
N GLY A 190 10.64 -44.42 27.88
CA GLY A 190 11.09 -44.05 29.23
C GLY A 190 12.51 -44.49 29.59
N ARG A 191 13.19 -45.29 28.76
CA ARG A 191 14.60 -45.67 28.99
C ARG A 191 15.51 -44.45 28.90
N THR A 192 16.30 -44.20 29.94
CA THR A 192 17.34 -43.16 29.96
C THR A 192 18.72 -43.78 29.90
N VAL A 193 19.63 -43.13 29.17
CA VAL A 193 20.98 -43.60 28.91
C VAL A 193 21.99 -42.47 29.08
N ARG A 194 23.19 -42.80 29.52
CA ARG A 194 24.32 -41.88 29.63
C ARG A 194 25.34 -42.21 28.55
N ILE A 195 25.91 -41.18 27.93
CA ILE A 195 27.05 -41.35 27.02
C ILE A 195 28.34 -41.43 27.84
N VAL A 196 29.11 -42.50 27.65
CA VAL A 196 30.40 -42.70 28.31
C VAL A 196 31.59 -42.45 27.39
N GLU A 197 31.41 -42.67 26.09
CA GLU A 197 32.44 -42.43 25.08
C GLU A 197 31.80 -41.95 23.77
N VAL A 198 32.53 -41.12 23.01
CA VAL A 198 32.12 -40.65 21.68
C VAL A 198 33.27 -40.85 20.70
N SER A 199 32.93 -41.41 19.55
CA SER A 199 33.80 -41.53 18.36
C SER A 199 33.14 -40.81 17.18
N ASP A 200 33.84 -40.71 16.05
CA ASP A 200 33.38 -39.98 14.86
C ASP A 200 32.00 -40.42 14.33
N THR A 201 31.60 -41.67 14.59
CA THR A 201 30.37 -42.25 14.04
C THR A 201 29.41 -42.82 15.08
N HIS A 202 29.88 -43.05 16.32
CA HIS A 202 29.11 -43.70 17.36
C HIS A 202 29.36 -43.11 18.75
N ALA A 203 28.34 -43.17 19.60
CA ALA A 203 28.48 -43.03 21.04
C ALA A 203 28.35 -44.40 21.70
N LEU A 204 29.14 -44.64 22.73
CA LEU A 204 28.96 -45.75 23.65
C LEU A 204 28.07 -45.27 24.80
N ILE A 205 26.97 -45.99 25.03
CA ILE A 205 25.98 -45.63 26.04
C ILE A 205 25.80 -46.73 27.08
N GLU A 206 25.45 -46.32 28.30
CA GLU A 206 25.03 -47.19 29.40
C GLU A 206 23.65 -46.77 29.92
N LEU A 207 22.94 -47.67 30.60
CA LEU A 207 21.67 -47.35 31.26
C LEU A 207 21.91 -46.33 32.38
N HIS A 208 21.09 -45.27 32.41
CA HIS A 208 21.15 -44.24 33.44
C HIS A 208 19.96 -44.42 34.39
N GLU A 209 20.19 -45.09 35.51
CA GLU A 209 19.20 -45.29 36.58
C GLU A 209 19.28 -44.17 37.64
N ARG A 210 18.11 -43.74 38.13
CA ARG A 210 18.00 -42.79 39.24
C ARG A 210 18.04 -43.55 40.56
N LEU A 211 19.22 -43.64 41.18
CA LEU A 211 19.47 -44.10 42.55
C LEU A 211 19.09 -45.56 42.87
N GLY A 212 20.11 -46.40 43.08
CA GLY A 212 19.99 -47.67 43.80
C GLY A 212 20.54 -48.88 43.03
N ASN A 213 21.78 -49.24 43.39
CA ASN A 213 22.50 -50.49 43.11
C ASN A 213 23.30 -50.56 41.81
N GLU A 214 24.61 -50.46 42.00
CA GLU A 214 25.66 -50.52 41.00
C GLU A 214 25.89 -51.96 40.52
N THR A 215 25.57 -52.20 39.26
CA THR A 215 26.34 -53.14 38.45
C THR A 215 26.50 -52.49 37.07
N PRO A 216 27.70 -52.40 36.47
CA PRO A 216 27.88 -51.75 35.19
C PRO A 216 27.00 -52.45 34.14
N GLY A 217 25.90 -51.79 33.76
CA GLY A 217 24.97 -52.31 32.77
C GLY A 217 25.65 -52.49 31.42
N ARG A 218 25.08 -53.40 30.60
CA ARG A 218 25.53 -53.67 29.23
C ARG A 218 25.73 -52.37 28.43
N ARG A 219 26.97 -52.08 28.05
CA ARG A 219 27.30 -50.96 27.16
C ARG A 219 26.79 -51.25 25.75
N THR A 220 26.11 -50.28 25.15
CA THR A 220 25.56 -50.39 23.80
C THR A 220 26.17 -49.33 22.90
N ARG A 221 26.58 -49.71 21.70
CA ARG A 221 27.10 -48.79 20.70
C ARG A 221 25.95 -48.25 19.84
N VAL A 222 25.79 -46.94 19.78
CA VAL A 222 24.70 -46.27 19.04
C VAL A 222 25.27 -45.28 18.03
N ARG A 223 24.75 -45.29 16.81
CA ARG A 223 25.14 -44.34 15.75
C ARG A 223 24.77 -42.90 16.15
N LEU A 224 25.67 -41.94 15.95
CA LEU A 224 25.46 -40.54 16.35
C LEU A 224 24.19 -39.91 15.74
N HIS A 225 23.82 -40.29 14.51
CA HIS A 225 22.61 -39.77 13.84
C HIS A 225 21.29 -40.16 14.55
N ARG A 226 21.32 -41.14 15.48
CA ARG A 226 20.17 -41.52 16.30
C ARG A 226 19.92 -40.53 17.45
N PHE A 227 20.85 -39.66 17.81
CA PHE A 227 20.65 -38.67 18.88
C PHE A 227 19.89 -37.44 18.37
N ARG A 228 18.61 -37.63 18.09
CA ARG A 228 17.70 -36.62 17.55
C ARG A 228 16.28 -36.78 18.13
N PRO A 229 15.53 -35.68 18.35
CA PRO A 229 14.34 -35.70 19.21
C PRO A 229 13.14 -36.52 18.72
N ARG A 230 12.98 -36.73 17.40
CA ARG A 230 11.75 -37.31 16.84
C ARG A 230 11.79 -38.82 16.58
N ARG A 231 12.97 -39.39 16.35
CA ARG A 231 13.15 -40.81 15.97
C ARG A 231 14.54 -41.28 16.41
N GLY A 232 14.71 -41.45 17.72
CA GLY A 232 15.97 -41.85 18.33
C GLY A 232 16.08 -41.45 19.80
N TYR A 233 17.05 -40.62 20.16
CA TYR A 233 17.26 -40.18 21.54
C TYR A 233 17.04 -38.66 21.69
N ARG A 234 16.34 -38.25 22.75
CA ARG A 234 16.12 -36.85 23.13
C ARG A 234 17.03 -36.48 24.30
N TYR A 235 17.75 -35.36 24.20
CA TYR A 235 18.61 -34.86 25.27
C TYR A 235 17.79 -34.50 26.52
N LEU A 236 18.30 -34.85 27.71
CA LEU A 236 17.68 -34.49 29.00
C LEU A 236 18.56 -33.55 29.84
N GLY A 237 19.87 -33.55 29.64
CA GLY A 237 20.82 -32.78 30.44
C GLY A 237 22.19 -33.45 30.54
N THR A 238 23.08 -32.87 31.34
CA THR A 238 24.33 -33.49 31.80
C THR A 238 24.23 -33.76 33.29
N ASN A 239 24.86 -34.83 33.76
CA ASN A 239 24.95 -35.13 35.19
C ASN A 239 26.02 -34.28 35.88
#